data_AF-A0A7C7UJS9-F1
#
_entry.id   AF-A0A7C7UJS9-F1
#
_cell.length_a   1.000
_cell.length_b   1.000
_cell.length_c   1.000
_cell.angle_alpha   90.00
_cell.angle_beta   90.00
_cell.angle_gamma   90.00
#
_symmetry.space_group_name_H-M   'P 1'
#
loop_
_entity.id
_entity.type
_entity.pdbx_description
1 polymer ?
#
loop_
_entity_poly.entity_id
_entity_poly.type
_entity_poly.pdbx_seq_one_letter_code
_entity_poly.pdbx_strand_id
1 'polypeptide(L)' 'MELDKRNFEILNDEMIKVVRKKNPQEKFAIAFNMLSCAKKLSTTHLHSLYPGWDDKNAQHEVAKSLSHRAT' A
#
# COMPACT_ATOMS: atom_id res chain seq x y z
N MET A 1 0.02 6.75 22.79
CA MET A 1 0.79 7.00 21.55
C MET A 1 0.01 8.04 20.80
N GLU A 2 0.45 9.30 20.81
CA GLU A 2 -0.27 10.35 20.07
C GLU A 2 -0.05 10.14 18.58
N LEU A 3 -1.15 9.91 17.86
CA LEU A 3 -1.15 9.75 16.42
C LEU A 3 -1.05 11.14 15.78
N ASP A 4 0.07 11.43 15.11
CA ASP A 4 0.21 12.63 14.29
C ASP A 4 -0.93 12.65 13.25
N LYS A 5 -1.70 13.73 13.17
CA LYS A 5 -2.80 13.89 12.20
C LYS A 5 -2.37 13.79 10.74
N ARG A 6 -1.06 13.84 10.46
CA ARG A 6 -0.45 13.62 9.14
C ARG A 6 -0.08 12.15 8.89
N ASN A 7 0.02 11.34 9.94
CA ASN A 7 0.11 9.89 9.83
C ASN A 7 -1.30 9.33 9.72
N PHE A 8 -1.75 9.13 8.48
CA PHE A 8 -2.97 8.40 8.23
C PHE A 8 -2.78 6.96 8.70
N GLU A 9 -3.29 6.63 9.88
CA GLU A 9 -3.14 5.29 10.44
C GLU A 9 -4.12 4.35 9.72
N ILE A 10 -3.58 3.53 8.82
CA ILE A 10 -4.38 2.60 8.00
C ILE A 10 -4.95 1.47 8.86
N LEU A 11 -4.31 1.14 9.98
CA LEU A 11 -4.73 0.09 10.90
C LEU A 11 -4.82 0.65 12.31
N ASN A 12 -6.02 0.70 12.87
CA ASN A 12 -6.22 1.05 14.27
C ASN A 12 -5.89 -0.14 15.19
N ASP A 13 -5.84 0.11 16.50
CA ASP A 13 -5.53 -0.91 17.52
C ASP A 13 -6.45 -2.13 17.48
N GLU A 14 -7.73 -1.94 17.14
CA GLU A 14 -8.70 -3.04 17.05
C GLU A 14 -8.39 -3.96 15.87
N MET A 15 -8.05 -3.40 14.72
CA MET A 15 -7.61 -4.16 13.55
C MET A 15 -6.28 -4.88 13.83
N ILE A 16 -5.36 -4.26 14.55
CA ILE A 16 -4.10 -4.90 14.96
C ILE A 16 -4.39 -6.14 15.81
N LYS A 17 -5.34 -6.08 16.76
CA LYS A 17 -5.74 -7.24 17.58
C LYS A 17 -6.29 -8.38 16.71
N VAL A 18 -7.04 -8.08 15.65
CA VAL A 18 -7.54 -9.08 14.70
C VAL A 18 -6.38 -9.72 13.95
N VAL A 19 -5.48 -8.92 13.37
CA VAL A 19 -4.31 -9.42 12.61
C VAL A 19 -3.39 -10.25 13.50
N ARG A 20 -3.20 -9.90 14.78
CA ARG A 20 -2.37 -10.67 15.71
C ARG A 20 -2.84 -12.12 15.89
N LYS A 21 -4.17 -12.34 15.89
CA LYS A 21 -4.79 -13.67 16.03
C LYS A 21 -4.69 -14.53 14.77
N LYS A 22 -4.29 -13.96 13.63
CA LYS A 22 -4.15 -14.67 12.36
C LYS A 22 -2.91 -15.55 12.33
N ASN A 23 -3.03 -16.69 11.66
CA ASN A 23 -1.90 -17.57 11.41
C ASN A 23 -0.93 -16.95 10.38
N PRO A 24 0.30 -17.48 10.22
CA PRO A 24 1.28 -16.91 9.28
C PRO A 24 0.78 -16.83 7.83
N GLN A 25 0.06 -17.84 7.33
CA GLN A 25 -0.46 -17.86 5.95
C GLN A 25 -1.50 -16.76 5.72
N GLU A 26 -2.42 -16.58 6.66
CA GLU A 26 -3.41 -15.51 6.63
C GLU A 26 -2.75 -14.13 6.68
N LYS A 27 -1.71 -13.96 7.51
CA LYS A 27 -0.93 -12.72 7.59
C LYS A 27 -0.25 -12.40 6.25
N PHE A 28 0.34 -13.39 5.60
CA PHE A 28 0.92 -13.21 4.27
C PHE A 28 -0.15 -12.85 3.24
N ALA A 29 -1.30 -13.54 3.24
CA ALA A 29 -2.39 -13.22 2.33
C ALA A 29 -2.87 -11.76 2.50
N ILE A 30 -3.01 -11.28 3.75
CA ILE A 30 -3.33 -9.89 4.05
C ILE A 30 -2.26 -8.95 3.48
N ALA A 31 -0.98 -9.20 3.75
CA ALA A 31 0.11 -8.35 3.26
C ALA A 31 0.17 -8.28 1.72
N PHE A 32 0.04 -9.42 1.03
CA PHE A 32 0.04 -9.45 -0.43
C PHE A 32 -1.18 -8.76 -1.04
N ASN A 33 -2.36 -8.89 -0.41
CA ASN A 33 -3.56 -8.18 -0.83
C ASN A 33 -3.40 -6.67 -0.64
N MET A 34 -2.87 -6.21 0.50
CA MET A 34 -2.57 -4.80 0.75
C MET A 34 -1.59 -4.24 -0.28
N LEU A 35 -0.51 -4.97 -0.59
CA LEU A 35 0.46 -4.56 -1.61
C LEU A 35 -0.20 -4.47 -3.00
N SER A 36 -1.08 -5.42 -3.34
CA SER A 36 -1.80 -5.42 -4.61
C SER A 36 -2.77 -4.24 -4.72
N CYS A 37 -3.47 -3.91 -3.64
CA CYS A 37 -4.33 -2.72 -3.57
C CYS A 37 -3.51 -1.44 -3.70
N ALA A 38 -2.39 -1.31 -2.98
CA ALA A 38 -1.51 -0.15 -3.07
C ALA A 38 -1.00 0.06 -4.51
N LYS A 39 -0.55 -1.00 -5.19
CA LYS A 39 -0.15 -0.94 -6.61
C LYS A 39 -1.26 -0.40 -7.49
N LYS A 40 -2.48 -0.94 -7.38
CA LYS A 40 -3.63 -0.51 -8.19
C LYS A 40 -3.97 0.95 -7.95
N LEU A 41 -4.08 1.38 -6.69
CA LEU A 41 -4.39 2.75 -6.32
C LEU A 41 -3.33 3.72 -6.87
N SER A 42 -2.05 3.39 -6.70
CA SER A 42 -0.95 4.23 -7.22
C SER A 42 -0.96 4.30 -8.75
N THR A 43 -1.18 3.19 -9.46
CA THR A 43 -1.29 3.19 -10.93
C THR A 43 -2.45 4.06 -11.39
N THR A 44 -3.65 3.88 -10.82
CA THR A 44 -4.83 4.71 -11.15
C THR A 44 -4.56 6.20 -10.89
N HIS A 45 -3.94 6.51 -9.74
CA HIS A 45 -3.60 7.89 -9.41
C HIS A 45 -2.60 8.50 -10.41
N LEU A 46 -1.57 7.74 -10.82
CA LEU A 46 -0.61 8.21 -11.81
C LEU A 46 -1.24 8.44 -13.19
N HIS A 47 -2.13 7.57 -13.66
CA HIS A 47 -2.85 7.83 -14.92
C HIS A 47 -3.73 9.08 -14.84
N SER A 48 -4.31 9.36 -13.67
CA SER A 48 -5.07 10.60 -13.47
C SER A 48 -4.20 11.85 -13.51
N LEU A 49 -2.95 11.78 -13.05
CA LEU A 49 -2.00 12.89 -13.06
C LEU A 49 -1.29 13.06 -14.41
N TYR A 50 -1.06 11.95 -15.11
CA TYR A 50 -0.30 11.90 -16.36
C TYR A 50 -1.09 11.14 -17.45
N PRO A 51 -2.13 11.74 -18.07
CA PRO A 51 -3.00 11.05 -19.02
C PRO A 51 -2.30 10.51 -20.28
N GLY A 52 -1.12 11.04 -20.61
CA GLY A 52 -0.31 10.59 -21.75
C GLY A 52 0.70 9.49 -21.43
N TRP A 53 0.79 9.04 -20.17
CA TRP A 53 1.67 7.94 -19.79
C TRP A 53 1.06 6.59 -20.16
N ASP A 54 1.90 5.72 -20.71
CA ASP A 54 1.59 4.30 -20.88
C ASP A 54 1.72 3.54 -19.54
N ASP A 55 1.18 2.32 -19.52
CA ASP A 55 1.21 1.45 -18.35
C ASP A 55 2.64 1.16 -17.87
N LYS A 56 3.61 1.14 -18.78
CA LYS A 56 5.01 0.84 -18.48
C LYS A 56 5.62 1.95 -17.61
N ASN A 57 5.41 3.21 -17.97
CA ASN A 57 5.88 4.35 -17.20
C ASN A 57 5.20 4.41 -15.82
N ALA A 58 3.89 4.19 -15.77
CA ALA A 58 3.15 4.14 -14.50
C ALA A 58 3.66 3.00 -13.60
N GLN A 59 3.83 1.78 -14.13
CA GLN A 59 4.34 0.64 -13.36
C GLN A 59 5.77 0.85 -12.86
N HIS A 60 6.64 1.46 -13.66
CA HIS A 60 8.00 1.78 -13.25
C HIS A 60 8.02 2.70 -12.03
N GLU A 61 7.23 3.78 -12.05
CA GLU A 61 7.17 4.72 -10.92
C GLU A 61 6.47 4.10 -9.70
N VAL A 62 5.44 3.25 -9.89
CA VAL A 62 4.85 2.49 -8.78
C VAL A 62 5.89 1.58 -8.13
N ALA A 63 6.66 0.81 -8.91
CA ALA A 63 7.70 -0.08 -8.38
C ALA A 63 8.78 0.70 -7.63
N LYS A 64 9.22 1.82 -8.19
CA LYS A 64 10.15 2.75 -7.52
C LYS A 64 9.56 3.28 -6.23
N SER A 65 8.33 3.78 -6.21
CA SER A 65 7.70 4.35 -5.00
C SER A 65 7.54 3.34 -3.87
N LEU A 66 7.22 2.08 -4.19
CA LEU A 66 7.02 1.00 -3.22
C LEU A 66 8.33 0.39 -2.74
N SER A 67 9.40 0.44 -3.55
CA SER A 67 10.73 -0.03 -3.17
C SER A 67 11.55 1.02 -2.43
N HIS A 68 11.38 2.31 -2.75
CA HIS A 68 12.17 3.41 -2.20
C HIS A 68 11.82 3.76 -0.74
N ARG A 69 10.69 3.26 -0.23
CA ARG A 69 10.34 3.36 1.21
C ARG A 69 10.80 2.16 2.03
N ALA A 70 11.57 1.23 1.44
CA ALA A 70 12.12 0.05 2.11
C ALA A 70 13.57 0.25 2.62
N THR A 71 14.09 1.48 2.55
CA THR A 71 15.39 1.91 3.09
C THR A 71 15.19 2.94 4.18
#